data_AF-A0AA87RHZ9-F1
#
_entry.id   AF-A0AA87RHZ9-F1
#
_cell.length_a   1.000
_cell.length_b   1.000
_cell.length_c   1.000
_cell.angle_alpha   90.00
_cell.angle_beta   90.00
_cell.angle_gamma   90.00
#
_symmetry.space_group_name_H-M   'P 1'
#
loop_
_entity.id
_entity.type
_entity.pdbx_description
1 polymer ?
#
loop_
_entity_poly.entity_id
_entity_poly.type
_entity_poly.pdbx_seq_one_letter_code
_entity_poly.pdbx_strand_id
1 'polypeptide(L)'
;MRTRDLRRRALAMLLSLGVAISTLAPEAAASATASSPEPAPTSTSAPTATPEPDPTPAPSPSVTPAPSRTASPEPTPSPVPTRTPQPTPTPTPTPTPTPTPTPTPEPKVSPSLWMTVDGDGVRFGRSLTVSGRLLDERGAAVAAAPVRIVGLSAKTGRWELLATVATRADGRFTHVFTPLTGYRIKAEVFDGPRLHAAQSNSRSIVVQPGIYGVRPNGTSSISVGAEHVTTGTVYAQLVGRRIKLEGLTERGWTTLVHTYVARSGAFTLRWTIEDRAVTRLRVVMPSGGGMVVAAGPQVQLRNWGTGVRLSSADPRCFGVTQLLDETCAWSEGVGVIAPTVDPGRLRVDTGGAYVSSCWQYDKTALVPVCHAGSTRGDALRVAFVGDSHAAGYFAAMRDEFSYWNWSVDGYLGVSCRWEHVPRGHGCEPRYRQIASAVASGRYDVVVYTGLRFPHSDRDAEAAAIRDRYVRAWQPVVDAGTQLVVIGDFPHIGYSALDCVTESAGAVPFGCSVSQAYGTRGRDPILEAAALVPGVRVVDPTRYFCGDGACPLVVGGAVVYRDAHHLTGTYLASLSSKIMWELRRAVR
;
A
#
# COMPACT_ATOMS: atom_id res chain seq x y z
N MET A 1 -63.18 39.17 50.30
CA MET A 1 -62.72 39.90 51.51
C MET A 1 -61.41 39.25 51.95
N ARG A 2 -60.32 39.93 52.36
CA ARG A 2 -60.05 41.37 52.56
C ARG A 2 -58.56 41.71 52.24
N THR A 3 -58.34 42.61 51.28
CA THR A 3 -57.40 43.77 51.30
C THR A 3 -56.01 43.71 51.97
N ARG A 4 -54.97 44.00 51.17
CA ARG A 4 -53.97 45.12 51.28
C ARG A 4 -53.05 45.06 50.04
N ASP A 5 -52.81 46.09 49.21
CA ASP A 5 -52.37 47.50 49.39
C ASP A 5 -50.86 47.64 49.71
N LEU A 6 -50.04 48.52 49.09
CA LEU A 6 -50.29 49.58 48.07
C LEU A 6 -49.00 49.98 47.29
N ARG A 7 -49.19 50.50 46.06
CA ARG A 7 -48.50 51.58 45.27
C ARG A 7 -47.32 52.37 45.92
N ARG A 8 -46.40 53.08 45.23
CA ARG A 8 -46.19 53.52 43.80
C ARG A 8 -44.81 54.21 43.66
N ARG A 9 -44.31 54.39 42.43
CA ARG A 9 -43.77 55.68 41.88
C ARG A 9 -43.79 55.63 40.34
N ALA A 10 -43.81 56.77 39.66
CA ALA A 10 -44.05 56.86 38.22
C ALA A 10 -43.64 58.22 37.62
N LEU A 11 -43.34 58.27 36.31
CA LEU A 11 -43.73 59.36 35.40
C LEU A 11 -43.61 58.90 33.92
N ALA A 12 -44.28 59.59 33.00
CA ALA A 12 -44.24 59.37 31.54
C ALA A 12 -44.72 60.63 30.81
N MET A 13 -44.21 60.90 29.58
CA MET A 13 -44.63 61.87 28.52
C MET A 13 -43.51 61.82 27.42
N LEU A 14 -43.68 62.09 26.10
CA LEU A 14 -44.82 62.51 25.25
C LEU A 14 -44.62 62.06 23.76
N LEU A 15 -45.52 62.51 22.86
CA LEU A 15 -45.65 62.24 21.39
C LEU A 15 -44.49 62.87 20.53
N SER A 16 -44.37 62.77 19.17
CA SER A 16 -45.35 62.68 18.04
C SER A 16 -44.82 62.07 16.70
N LEU A 17 -45.58 62.19 15.59
CA LEU A 17 -45.58 61.34 14.36
C LEU A 17 -45.27 62.09 13.02
N GLY A 18 -44.83 61.38 11.96
CA GLY A 18 -44.70 61.83 10.53
C GLY A 18 -43.48 61.21 9.78
N VAL A 19 -43.40 60.80 8.49
CA VAL A 19 -44.25 60.81 7.24
C VAL A 19 -44.30 62.16 6.49
N ALA A 20 -44.11 62.30 5.14
CA ALA A 20 -43.99 61.39 3.96
C ALA A 20 -42.84 61.86 2.97
N ILE A 21 -42.22 61.10 2.04
CA ILE A 21 -42.57 60.38 0.76
C ILE A 21 -42.53 61.23 -0.55
N SER A 22 -41.92 60.66 -1.63
CA SER A 22 -41.88 61.08 -3.07
C SER A 22 -40.91 62.21 -3.51
N THR A 23 -40.30 62.27 -4.73
CA THR A 23 -40.14 61.35 -5.90
C THR A 23 -39.04 61.88 -6.88
N LEU A 24 -38.71 61.08 -7.92
CA LEU A 24 -38.16 61.44 -9.25
C LEU A 24 -36.67 61.15 -9.59
N ALA A 25 -36.53 60.56 -10.77
CA ALA A 25 -35.41 60.53 -11.73
C ALA A 25 -36.03 60.94 -13.12
N PRO A 26 -35.35 61.02 -14.30
CA PRO A 26 -34.11 60.31 -14.70
C PRO A 26 -33.14 61.12 -15.62
N GLU A 27 -32.17 60.42 -16.24
CA GLU A 27 -31.41 60.76 -17.48
C GLU A 27 -30.48 62.01 -17.49
N ALA A 28 -29.33 62.05 -18.20
CA ALA A 28 -28.49 61.00 -18.79
C ALA A 28 -27.07 61.55 -19.15
N ALA A 29 -26.18 60.65 -19.58
CA ALA A 29 -24.96 60.88 -20.38
C ALA A 29 -23.66 61.45 -19.74
N ALA A 30 -22.69 60.53 -19.63
CA ALA A 30 -21.29 60.66 -20.10
C ALA A 30 -20.17 61.33 -19.24
N SER A 31 -19.27 60.44 -18.79
CA SER A 31 -17.79 60.57 -18.93
C SER A 31 -16.99 61.48 -18.00
N ALA A 32 -16.75 61.02 -16.77
CA ALA A 32 -15.48 61.21 -16.07
C ALA A 32 -15.18 60.00 -15.15
N THR A 33 -14.24 59.14 -15.52
CA THR A 33 -13.81 58.01 -14.66
C THR A 33 -12.81 58.47 -13.61
N ALA A 34 -13.20 58.40 -12.34
CA ALA A 34 -12.31 58.65 -11.20
C ALA A 34 -12.32 57.44 -10.25
N SER A 35 -11.25 56.64 -10.30
CA SER A 35 -11.07 55.49 -9.39
C SER A 35 -10.76 55.97 -7.97
N SER A 36 -11.37 55.33 -6.96
CA SER A 36 -10.98 55.51 -5.56
C SER A 36 -9.58 54.89 -5.31
N PRO A 37 -8.74 55.45 -4.42
CA PRO A 37 -7.31 55.23 -4.49
C PRO A 37 -6.84 53.85 -3.99
N GLU A 38 -5.87 53.31 -4.73
CA GLU A 38 -5.02 52.18 -4.36
C GLU A 38 -4.12 52.55 -3.15
N PRO A 39 -3.83 51.63 -2.21
CA PRO A 39 -2.91 51.89 -1.11
C PRO A 39 -1.49 52.10 -1.62
N ALA A 40 -0.90 53.27 -1.34
CA ALA A 40 0.42 53.64 -1.84
C ALA A 40 1.54 52.70 -1.32
N PRO A 41 2.57 52.41 -2.14
CA PRO A 41 3.64 51.48 -1.77
C PRO A 41 4.54 52.08 -0.69
N THR A 42 4.64 51.39 0.46
CA THR A 42 5.65 51.70 1.48
C THR A 42 7.06 51.43 0.93
N SER A 43 7.93 52.43 1.01
CA SER A 43 9.30 52.37 0.52
C SER A 43 10.13 51.30 1.24
N THR A 44 10.45 50.22 0.53
CA THR A 44 11.43 49.23 1.00
C THR A 44 12.82 49.88 0.98
N SER A 45 13.42 50.06 2.15
CA SER A 45 14.80 50.52 2.29
C SER A 45 15.76 49.55 1.62
N ALA A 46 16.73 50.06 0.86
CA ALA A 46 17.74 49.24 0.19
C ALA A 46 18.50 48.34 1.19
N PRO A 47 18.87 47.11 0.83
CA PRO A 47 19.54 46.18 1.74
C PRO A 47 20.92 46.72 2.14
N THR A 48 21.17 46.81 3.44
CA THR A 48 22.51 47.03 3.98
C THR A 48 23.44 45.91 3.52
N ALA A 49 24.61 46.26 2.99
CA ALA A 49 25.60 45.27 2.59
C ALA A 49 26.06 44.45 3.81
N THR A 50 25.80 43.14 3.77
CA THR A 50 26.43 42.19 4.69
C THR A 50 27.90 42.07 4.30
N PRO A 51 28.86 42.12 5.25
CA PRO A 51 30.28 42.09 4.92
C PRO A 51 30.69 40.80 4.21
N GLU A 52 31.61 40.93 3.26
CA GLU A 52 32.21 39.84 2.50
C GLU A 52 33.05 38.94 3.43
N PRO A 53 32.96 37.59 3.32
CA PRO A 53 33.78 36.69 4.12
C PRO A 53 35.24 36.75 3.66
N ASP A 54 36.13 37.03 4.63
CA ASP A 54 37.57 37.21 4.47
C ASP A 54 38.24 36.10 3.61
N PRO A 55 38.99 36.44 2.54
CA PRO A 55 39.58 35.43 1.65
C PRO A 55 40.59 34.54 2.38
N THR A 56 40.22 33.28 2.58
CA THR A 56 41.08 32.26 3.18
C THR A 56 42.38 32.12 2.37
N PRO A 57 43.57 32.24 3.00
CA PRO A 57 44.83 32.38 2.28
C PRO A 57 45.18 31.13 1.46
N ALA A 58 45.66 31.35 0.23
CA ALA A 58 46.02 30.28 -0.69
C ALA A 58 47.27 29.51 -0.21
N PRO A 59 47.31 28.16 -0.32
CA PRO A 59 48.49 27.38 -0.02
C PRO A 59 49.62 27.68 -1.02
N SER A 60 50.79 28.05 -0.50
CA SER A 60 51.98 28.41 -1.29
C SER A 60 52.52 27.22 -2.11
N PRO A 61 52.99 27.43 -3.36
CA PRO A 61 53.49 26.35 -4.20
C PRO A 61 54.81 25.77 -3.67
N SER A 62 54.81 24.49 -3.31
CA SER A 62 56.04 23.73 -3.04
C SER A 62 56.74 23.36 -4.35
N VAL A 63 58.07 23.43 -4.35
CA VAL A 63 58.89 23.41 -5.58
C VAL A 63 59.12 22.01 -6.13
N THR A 64 58.85 21.81 -7.42
CA THR A 64 59.23 20.61 -8.18
C THR A 64 60.73 20.64 -8.53
N PRO A 65 61.53 19.61 -8.17
CA PRO A 65 62.92 19.51 -8.61
C PRO A 65 63.03 19.41 -10.15
N ALA A 66 63.92 20.20 -10.74
CA ALA A 66 64.10 20.25 -12.19
C ALA A 66 64.88 19.03 -12.74
N PRO A 67 64.60 18.58 -13.99
CA PRO A 67 65.32 17.47 -14.61
C PRO A 67 66.75 17.86 -15.00
N SER A 68 67.70 16.95 -14.78
CA SER A 68 69.07 17.07 -15.31
C SER A 68 69.11 16.78 -16.82
N ARG A 69 70.09 17.35 -17.54
CA ARG A 69 70.19 17.29 -19.01
C ARG A 69 71.41 16.48 -19.45
N THR A 70 71.21 15.48 -20.31
CA THR A 70 72.12 15.01 -21.41
C THR A 70 71.47 13.78 -22.06
N ALA A 71 71.61 13.48 -23.35
CA ALA A 71 72.19 14.22 -24.48
C ALA A 71 71.44 13.84 -25.79
N SER A 72 71.67 14.59 -26.87
CA SER A 72 71.08 14.34 -28.20
C SER A 72 71.69 13.10 -28.88
N PRO A 73 70.94 12.35 -29.72
CA PRO A 73 71.53 11.34 -30.58
C PRO A 73 72.34 11.96 -31.73
N GLU A 74 73.31 11.19 -32.23
CA GLU A 74 74.06 11.42 -33.48
C GLU A 74 74.06 10.11 -34.29
N PRO A 75 73.89 10.15 -35.64
CA PRO A 75 73.78 8.93 -36.45
C PRO A 75 75.14 8.32 -36.81
N THR A 76 75.19 7.01 -37.08
CA THR A 76 76.37 6.32 -37.60
C THR A 76 75.92 5.22 -38.59
N PRO A 77 76.60 5.00 -39.74
CA PRO A 77 75.93 4.49 -40.94
C PRO A 77 75.94 2.96 -41.13
N SER A 78 75.24 2.54 -42.21
CA SER A 78 75.02 1.15 -42.61
C SER A 78 76.30 0.33 -42.83
N PRO A 79 76.38 -0.91 -42.29
CA PRO A 79 77.37 -1.90 -42.69
C PRO A 79 76.97 -2.65 -43.97
N VAL A 80 77.98 -3.11 -44.72
CA VAL A 80 77.91 -3.81 -46.02
C VAL A 80 77.80 -5.34 -45.82
N PRO A 81 77.14 -6.12 -46.71
CA PRO A 81 76.87 -7.56 -46.49
C PRO A 81 78.06 -8.52 -46.67
N THR A 82 77.78 -9.81 -46.43
CA THR A 82 78.63 -11.02 -46.59
C THR A 82 79.56 -11.33 -45.40
N ARG A 83 79.98 -12.57 -45.10
CA ARG A 83 79.91 -13.87 -45.82
C ARG A 83 79.46 -15.03 -44.91
N THR A 84 79.01 -16.14 -45.52
CA THR A 84 78.70 -17.41 -44.83
C THR A 84 79.96 -18.29 -44.69
N PRO A 85 80.26 -18.86 -43.51
CA PRO A 85 81.23 -19.94 -43.34
C PRO A 85 80.58 -21.29 -42.98
N GLN A 86 80.60 -22.18 -43.96
CA GLN A 86 80.87 -23.63 -43.92
C GLN A 86 80.85 -24.43 -42.58
N PRO A 87 80.18 -25.61 -42.53
CA PRO A 87 80.19 -26.51 -41.36
C PRO A 87 81.43 -27.44 -41.29
N THR A 88 81.74 -27.96 -40.10
CA THR A 88 82.71 -29.06 -39.85
C THR A 88 82.43 -29.68 -38.45
N PRO A 89 82.92 -30.88 -38.08
CA PRO A 89 82.00 -32.01 -38.00
C PRO A 89 81.85 -32.67 -36.62
N THR A 90 80.76 -33.44 -36.48
CA THR A 90 80.35 -34.14 -35.25
C THR A 90 81.15 -35.42 -34.97
N PRO A 91 81.67 -35.64 -33.74
CA PRO A 91 82.08 -36.97 -33.27
C PRO A 91 80.86 -37.79 -32.79
N THR A 92 80.82 -39.07 -33.19
CA THR A 92 79.69 -40.00 -33.02
C THR A 92 79.42 -40.39 -31.54
N PRO A 93 78.15 -40.51 -31.10
CA PRO A 93 77.82 -40.71 -29.68
C PRO A 93 78.02 -42.15 -29.15
N THR A 94 78.26 -42.23 -27.84
CA THR A 94 78.10 -43.44 -27.01
C THR A 94 76.62 -43.87 -26.98
N PRO A 95 76.27 -45.17 -26.97
CA PRO A 95 74.88 -45.62 -27.00
C PRO A 95 74.07 -45.17 -25.78
N THR A 96 73.08 -44.30 -26.02
CA THR A 96 72.08 -43.86 -25.03
C THR A 96 71.24 -45.06 -24.58
N PRO A 97 70.92 -45.22 -23.27
CA PRO A 97 70.02 -46.27 -22.81
C PRO A 97 68.63 -46.13 -23.44
N THR A 98 68.01 -47.26 -23.76
CA THR A 98 66.66 -47.33 -24.32
C THR A 98 65.68 -46.55 -23.45
N PRO A 99 64.94 -45.56 -23.98
CA PRO A 99 64.01 -44.78 -23.18
C PRO A 99 62.89 -45.69 -22.66
N THR A 100 62.69 -45.70 -21.34
CA THR A 100 61.45 -46.19 -20.72
C THR A 100 60.27 -45.53 -21.44
N PRO A 101 59.24 -46.27 -21.86
CA PRO A 101 58.13 -45.69 -22.60
C PRO A 101 57.47 -44.61 -21.75
N THR A 102 57.60 -43.34 -22.19
CA THR A 102 56.90 -42.20 -21.58
C THR A 102 55.42 -42.56 -21.50
N PRO A 103 54.78 -42.49 -20.32
CA PRO A 103 53.38 -42.86 -20.19
C PRO A 103 52.56 -42.02 -21.17
N THR A 104 51.84 -42.68 -22.08
CA THR A 104 51.05 -42.00 -23.10
C THR A 104 50.09 -41.03 -22.39
N PRO A 105 50.15 -39.72 -22.70
CA PRO A 105 49.36 -38.74 -21.97
C PRO A 105 47.87 -39.10 -22.10
N GLU A 106 47.18 -39.14 -20.95
CA GLU A 106 45.77 -39.49 -20.85
C GLU A 106 44.96 -38.64 -21.85
N PRO A 107 44.20 -39.25 -22.79
CA PRO A 107 43.64 -38.53 -23.92
C PRO A 107 42.65 -37.47 -23.44
N LYS A 108 43.05 -36.21 -23.66
CA LYS A 108 42.37 -35.01 -23.18
C LYS A 108 41.02 -34.87 -23.88
N VAL A 109 39.93 -35.02 -23.13
CA VAL A 109 38.58 -35.03 -23.71
C VAL A 109 38.12 -33.61 -24.04
N SER A 110 37.29 -33.49 -25.08
CA SER A 110 36.64 -32.24 -25.47
C SER A 110 35.25 -32.13 -24.81
N PRO A 111 35.05 -31.28 -23.79
CA PRO A 111 33.82 -31.32 -23.01
C PRO A 111 32.74 -30.38 -23.55
N SER A 112 31.48 -30.78 -23.39
CA SER A 112 30.31 -29.93 -23.61
C SER A 112 29.87 -29.27 -22.29
N LEU A 113 29.75 -27.95 -22.31
CA LEU A 113 29.37 -27.13 -21.16
C LEU A 113 28.11 -26.33 -21.47
N TRP A 114 27.05 -26.54 -20.69
CA TRP A 114 25.83 -25.73 -20.79
C TRP A 114 25.43 -25.11 -19.45
N MET A 115 24.75 -23.98 -19.54
CA MET A 115 24.36 -23.13 -18.41
C MET A 115 22.94 -22.61 -18.61
N THR A 116 22.20 -22.59 -17.52
CA THR A 116 20.86 -22.01 -17.33
C THR A 116 20.92 -20.99 -16.19
N VAL A 117 20.01 -20.02 -16.22
CA VAL A 117 19.80 -19.06 -15.13
C VAL A 117 18.31 -19.07 -14.81
N ASP A 118 17.97 -19.04 -13.53
CA ASP A 118 16.58 -19.07 -13.05
C ASP A 118 15.90 -17.71 -13.25
N GLY A 119 15.63 -17.36 -14.52
CA GLY A 119 15.06 -16.10 -14.97
C GLY A 119 16.02 -15.24 -15.81
N ASP A 120 15.45 -14.38 -16.64
CA ASP A 120 16.12 -13.40 -17.51
C ASP A 120 16.09 -11.97 -16.92
N GLY A 121 15.07 -11.65 -16.12
CA GLY A 121 14.95 -10.42 -15.35
C GLY A 121 14.84 -10.68 -13.84
N VAL A 122 15.61 -9.95 -13.03
CA VAL A 122 15.57 -10.04 -11.55
C VAL A 122 15.38 -8.66 -10.92
N ARG A 123 14.63 -8.60 -9.80
CA ARG A 123 14.57 -7.41 -8.95
C ARG A 123 15.86 -7.30 -8.14
N PHE A 124 16.50 -6.12 -8.14
CA PHE A 124 17.72 -5.88 -7.36
C PHE A 124 17.54 -6.34 -5.90
N GLY A 125 18.52 -7.05 -5.34
CA GLY A 125 18.44 -7.58 -3.96
C GLY A 125 17.61 -8.86 -3.82
N ARG A 126 17.25 -9.51 -4.93
CA ARG A 126 16.94 -10.95 -4.98
C ARG A 126 18.13 -11.68 -5.60
N SER A 127 18.39 -12.89 -5.10
CA SER A 127 19.42 -13.76 -5.66
C SER A 127 18.89 -14.51 -6.90
N LEU A 128 19.80 -14.89 -7.79
CA LEU A 128 19.57 -15.78 -8.91
C LEU A 128 20.37 -17.07 -8.73
N THR A 129 19.80 -18.18 -9.15
CA THR A 129 20.55 -19.42 -9.38
C THR A 129 21.15 -19.40 -10.78
N VAL A 130 22.44 -19.70 -10.88
CA VAL A 130 23.09 -20.18 -12.10
C VAL A 130 23.28 -21.68 -11.94
N SER A 131 22.72 -22.47 -12.86
CA SER A 131 22.82 -23.93 -12.88
C SER A 131 23.38 -24.40 -14.21
N GLY A 132 24.01 -25.56 -14.24
CA GLY A 132 24.49 -26.14 -15.50
C GLY A 132 25.09 -27.52 -15.34
N ARG A 133 25.68 -28.04 -16.43
CA ARG A 133 26.33 -29.34 -16.46
C ARG A 133 27.54 -29.33 -17.40
N LEU A 134 28.58 -30.05 -17.00
CA LEU A 134 29.75 -30.38 -17.81
C LEU A 134 29.73 -31.88 -18.13
N LEU A 135 29.75 -32.22 -19.41
CA LEU A 135 29.86 -33.59 -19.91
C LEU A 135 31.08 -33.72 -20.82
N ASP A 136 31.61 -34.92 -21.00
CA ASP A 136 32.65 -35.18 -22.01
C ASP A 136 32.04 -35.35 -23.42
N GLU A 137 32.91 -35.67 -24.40
CA GLU A 137 32.56 -35.98 -25.79
C GLU A 137 31.61 -37.19 -25.95
N ARG A 138 31.46 -38.02 -24.92
CA ARG A 138 30.66 -39.27 -24.89
C ARG A 138 29.38 -39.10 -24.06
N GLY A 139 29.15 -37.90 -23.52
CA GLY A 139 28.02 -37.58 -22.65
C GLY A 139 28.20 -38.02 -21.19
N ALA A 140 29.38 -38.50 -20.79
CA ALA A 140 29.67 -38.90 -19.42
C ALA A 140 29.89 -37.66 -18.51
N ALA A 141 29.58 -37.81 -17.22
CA ALA A 141 29.62 -36.73 -16.25
C ALA A 141 31.07 -36.38 -15.83
N VAL A 142 31.48 -35.13 -16.05
CA VAL A 142 32.80 -34.65 -15.61
C VAL A 142 32.71 -34.09 -14.20
N ALA A 143 33.20 -34.86 -13.22
CA ALA A 143 33.16 -34.50 -11.79
C ALA A 143 34.37 -33.64 -11.34
N ALA A 144 34.18 -32.87 -10.26
CA ALA A 144 35.20 -32.03 -9.60
C ALA A 144 35.89 -30.98 -10.50
N ALA A 145 35.39 -30.70 -11.69
CA ALA A 145 35.98 -29.74 -12.61
C ALA A 145 35.68 -28.29 -12.19
N PRO A 146 36.67 -27.38 -12.20
CA PRO A 146 36.49 -25.97 -11.83
C PRO A 146 35.82 -25.19 -12.96
N VAL A 147 34.53 -24.90 -12.79
CA VAL A 147 33.74 -24.03 -13.66
C VAL A 147 33.80 -22.60 -13.13
N ARG A 148 34.32 -21.67 -13.93
CA ARG A 148 34.25 -20.23 -13.65
C ARG A 148 32.96 -19.66 -14.22
N ILE A 149 32.25 -18.89 -13.41
CA ILE A 149 31.07 -18.12 -13.81
C ILE A 149 31.52 -16.67 -13.94
N VAL A 150 31.51 -16.14 -15.16
CA VAL A 150 31.98 -14.78 -15.47
C VAL A 150 30.84 -13.96 -16.08
N GLY A 151 30.80 -12.66 -15.76
CA GLY A 151 29.78 -11.75 -16.23
C GLY A 151 30.33 -10.46 -16.81
N LEU A 152 29.92 -10.09 -18.02
CA LEU A 152 30.15 -8.77 -18.58
C LEU A 152 29.21 -7.77 -17.88
N SER A 153 29.78 -6.92 -17.04
CA SER A 153 29.08 -5.96 -16.18
C SER A 153 28.55 -4.77 -16.97
N ALA A 154 27.24 -4.54 -16.93
CA ALA A 154 26.62 -3.36 -17.52
C ALA A 154 26.97 -2.04 -16.80
N LYS A 155 27.62 -2.11 -15.63
CA LYS A 155 28.11 -0.93 -14.88
C LYS A 155 29.53 -0.53 -15.30
N THR A 156 30.42 -1.50 -15.52
CA THR A 156 31.86 -1.24 -15.78
C THR A 156 32.26 -1.45 -17.24
N GLY A 157 31.44 -2.16 -18.02
CA GLY A 157 31.78 -2.59 -19.38
C GLY A 157 32.82 -3.72 -19.46
N ARG A 158 33.17 -4.33 -18.32
CA ARG A 158 34.26 -5.33 -18.21
C ARG A 158 33.72 -6.69 -17.79
N TRP A 159 34.43 -7.75 -18.17
CA TRP A 159 34.19 -9.10 -17.66
C TRP A 159 34.71 -9.20 -16.23
N GLU A 160 33.83 -9.56 -15.31
CA GLU A 160 34.07 -9.73 -13.88
C GLU A 160 33.91 -11.23 -13.53
N LEU A 161 34.80 -11.77 -12.68
CA LEU A 161 34.64 -13.12 -12.13
C LEU A 161 33.58 -13.07 -11.03
N LEU A 162 32.49 -13.80 -11.19
CA LEU A 162 31.38 -13.83 -10.24
C LEU A 162 31.54 -14.99 -9.24
N ALA A 163 31.97 -16.16 -9.72
CA ALA A 163 32.29 -17.31 -8.89
C ALA A 163 33.19 -18.32 -9.60
N THR A 164 33.82 -19.19 -8.82
CA THR A 164 34.34 -20.49 -9.30
C THR A 164 33.65 -21.59 -8.50
N VAL A 165 33.11 -22.60 -9.17
CA VAL A 165 32.41 -23.74 -8.54
C VAL A 165 32.90 -25.05 -9.12
N ALA A 166 32.96 -26.10 -8.31
CA ALA A 166 33.27 -27.45 -8.76
C ALA A 166 32.01 -28.17 -9.23
N THR A 167 32.12 -29.02 -10.26
CA THR A 167 31.05 -29.95 -10.65
C THR A 167 30.90 -31.08 -9.63
N ARG A 168 29.66 -31.51 -9.40
CA ARG A 168 29.32 -32.71 -8.60
C ARG A 168 29.62 -33.99 -9.38
N ALA A 169 29.46 -35.15 -8.74
CA ALA A 169 29.61 -36.46 -9.36
C ALA A 169 28.68 -36.69 -10.58
N ASP A 170 27.52 -36.04 -10.63
CA ASP A 170 26.61 -36.07 -11.79
C ASP A 170 26.97 -35.06 -12.90
N GLY A 171 28.12 -34.36 -12.77
CA GLY A 171 28.60 -33.32 -13.68
C GLY A 171 27.87 -31.98 -13.54
N ARG A 172 26.88 -31.85 -12.65
CA ARG A 172 26.15 -30.59 -12.47
C ARG A 172 26.88 -29.62 -11.57
N PHE A 173 26.66 -28.33 -11.81
CA PHE A 173 27.06 -27.25 -10.90
C PHE A 173 25.86 -26.33 -10.61
N THR A 174 25.93 -25.64 -9.48
CA THR A 174 24.94 -24.66 -9.03
C THR A 174 25.64 -23.55 -8.27
N HIS A 175 25.28 -22.30 -8.52
CA HIS A 175 25.76 -21.15 -7.75
C HIS A 175 24.60 -20.17 -7.54
N VAL A 176 24.48 -19.61 -6.34
CA VAL A 176 23.46 -18.59 -6.01
C VAL A 176 24.16 -17.29 -5.69
N PHE A 177 23.81 -16.21 -6.40
CA PHE A 177 24.42 -14.89 -6.23
C PHE A 177 23.40 -13.77 -6.38
N THR A 178 23.71 -12.59 -5.85
CA THR A 178 22.82 -11.41 -5.90
C THR A 178 23.43 -10.33 -6.79
N PRO A 179 23.00 -10.18 -8.05
CA PRO A 179 23.61 -9.23 -8.99
C PRO A 179 23.29 -7.77 -8.61
N LEU A 180 24.32 -6.93 -8.61
CA LEU A 180 24.23 -5.49 -8.31
C LEU A 180 24.12 -4.62 -9.58
N THR A 181 24.10 -5.23 -10.76
CA THR A 181 23.94 -4.61 -12.08
C THR A 181 23.46 -5.66 -13.08
N GLY A 182 22.95 -5.25 -14.24
CA GLY A 182 22.77 -6.18 -15.36
C GLY A 182 24.10 -6.80 -15.79
N TYR A 183 24.07 -8.07 -16.19
CA TYR A 183 25.24 -8.84 -16.60
C TYR A 183 24.94 -9.65 -17.87
N ARG A 184 25.92 -9.86 -18.74
CA ARG A 184 25.89 -10.98 -19.70
C ARG A 184 26.82 -12.08 -19.18
N ILE A 185 26.25 -13.17 -18.68
CA ILE A 185 26.96 -14.25 -17.99
C ILE A 185 27.25 -15.41 -18.94
N LYS A 186 28.40 -16.06 -18.77
CA LYS A 186 28.68 -17.41 -19.26
C LYS A 186 29.40 -18.24 -18.19
N ALA A 187 29.31 -19.56 -18.32
CA ALA A 187 30.20 -20.49 -17.65
C ALA A 187 31.40 -20.81 -18.57
N GLU A 188 32.59 -20.95 -18.00
CA GLU A 188 33.81 -21.31 -18.72
C GLU A 188 34.69 -22.27 -17.90
N VAL A 189 35.29 -23.25 -18.58
CA VAL A 189 36.32 -24.15 -18.05
C VAL A 189 37.58 -23.92 -18.86
N PHE A 190 38.72 -23.79 -18.18
CA PHE A 190 40.00 -23.51 -18.81
C PHE A 190 40.71 -24.78 -19.27
N ASP A 191 41.59 -24.62 -20.25
CA ASP A 191 42.40 -25.71 -20.79
C ASP A 191 43.31 -26.27 -19.69
N GLY A 192 43.19 -27.57 -19.41
CA GLY A 192 43.87 -28.22 -18.29
C GLY A 192 44.48 -29.58 -18.64
N PRO A 193 44.99 -30.34 -17.66
CA PRO A 193 45.67 -31.62 -17.92
C PRO A 193 44.76 -32.70 -18.53
N ARG A 194 43.45 -32.67 -18.25
CA ARG A 194 42.47 -33.70 -18.65
C ARG A 194 41.32 -33.22 -19.53
N LEU A 195 41.12 -31.91 -19.62
CA LEU A 195 39.96 -31.27 -20.25
C LEU A 195 40.43 -30.14 -21.16
N HIS A 196 39.92 -30.13 -22.40
CA HIS A 196 40.03 -28.94 -23.25
C HIS A 196 39.15 -27.79 -22.73
N ALA A 197 39.56 -26.55 -23.05
CA ALA A 197 38.75 -25.38 -22.72
C ALA A 197 37.36 -25.43 -23.37
N ALA A 198 36.33 -25.08 -22.59
CA ALA A 198 34.95 -25.02 -23.05
C ALA A 198 34.20 -23.85 -22.42
N GLN A 199 33.19 -23.32 -23.11
CA GLN A 199 32.34 -22.24 -22.61
C GLN A 199 30.88 -22.48 -22.96
N SER A 200 29.98 -22.06 -22.08
CA SER A 200 28.54 -22.09 -22.36
C SER A 200 28.14 -20.97 -23.32
N ASN A 201 26.98 -21.13 -23.95
CA ASN A 201 26.23 -19.99 -24.48
C ASN A 201 26.04 -18.92 -23.39
N SER A 202 26.13 -17.64 -23.78
CA SER A 202 25.96 -16.53 -22.84
C SER A 202 24.48 -16.18 -22.64
N ARG A 203 24.10 -15.76 -21.43
CA ARG A 203 22.75 -15.26 -21.10
C ARG A 203 22.85 -13.83 -20.56
N SER A 204 22.02 -12.94 -21.11
CA SER A 204 21.83 -11.60 -20.57
C SER A 204 20.86 -11.65 -19.39
N ILE A 205 21.20 -10.96 -18.30
CA ILE A 205 20.38 -10.82 -17.10
C ILE A 205 20.10 -9.33 -16.89
N VAL A 206 18.83 -8.96 -16.84
CA VAL A 206 18.38 -7.59 -16.56
C VAL A 206 18.08 -7.45 -15.07
N VAL A 207 18.94 -6.74 -14.34
CA VAL A 207 18.59 -6.28 -12.99
C VAL A 207 17.66 -5.08 -13.11
N GLN A 208 16.40 -5.26 -12.75
CA GLN A 208 15.39 -4.21 -12.78
C GLN A 208 15.77 -3.10 -11.79
N PRO A 209 15.84 -1.82 -12.23
CA PRO A 209 16.18 -0.70 -11.36
C PRO A 209 15.06 -0.45 -10.34
N GLY A 210 15.34 -0.70 -9.06
CA GLY A 210 14.42 -0.42 -7.96
C GLY A 210 14.66 0.95 -7.32
N ILE A 211 13.56 1.60 -6.92
CA ILE A 211 13.57 2.75 -6.01
C ILE A 211 13.10 2.23 -4.65
N TYR A 212 13.92 2.36 -3.61
CA TYR A 212 13.74 1.66 -2.33
C TYR A 212 14.05 2.56 -1.14
N GLY A 213 13.62 2.15 0.06
CA GLY A 213 13.71 3.01 1.24
C GLY A 213 12.93 4.32 1.10
N VAL A 214 11.96 4.39 0.18
CA VAL A 214 11.13 5.58 -0.05
C VAL A 214 10.31 5.84 1.21
N ARG A 215 10.67 6.91 1.92
CA ARG A 215 10.03 7.34 3.16
C ARG A 215 9.35 8.69 2.89
N PRO A 216 8.03 8.72 2.65
CA PRO A 216 7.27 9.96 2.71
C PRO A 216 7.33 10.50 4.15
N ASN A 217 8.09 11.58 4.34
CA ASN A 217 8.16 12.47 5.51
C ASN A 217 8.37 11.85 6.92
N GLY A 218 8.67 10.56 7.02
CA GLY A 218 8.74 9.85 8.32
C GLY A 218 7.38 9.68 9.01
N THR A 219 6.28 10.01 8.34
CA THR A 219 4.92 10.09 8.90
C THR A 219 3.91 9.43 7.98
N SER A 220 2.88 8.79 8.53
CA SER A 220 1.85 8.04 7.80
C SER A 220 0.78 8.91 7.10
N SER A 221 0.86 10.24 7.19
CA SER A 221 -0.17 11.18 6.74
C SER A 221 0.40 12.27 5.84
N ILE A 222 -0.37 12.68 4.82
CA ILE A 222 -0.04 13.77 3.89
C ILE A 222 -1.15 14.83 3.99
N SER A 223 -0.77 16.10 4.13
CA SER A 223 -1.69 17.22 4.34
C SER A 223 -1.64 18.19 3.15
N VAL A 224 -2.82 18.46 2.56
CA VAL A 224 -2.99 19.46 1.50
C VAL A 224 -2.57 20.84 2.02
N GLY A 225 -1.81 21.60 1.23
CA GLY A 225 -1.28 22.93 1.57
C GLY A 225 -0.05 22.97 2.47
N ALA A 226 0.45 21.82 2.97
CA ALA A 226 1.69 21.75 3.76
C ALA A 226 2.88 21.23 2.94
N GLU A 227 4.10 21.62 3.29
CA GLU A 227 5.32 21.02 2.72
C GLU A 227 5.56 19.62 3.30
N HIS A 228 5.84 18.67 2.41
CA HIS A 228 6.26 17.31 2.73
C HIS A 228 7.63 16.99 2.15
N VAL A 229 8.41 16.18 2.85
CA VAL A 229 9.74 15.75 2.41
C VAL A 229 9.74 14.25 2.12
N THR A 230 9.73 13.85 0.85
CA THR A 230 9.93 12.44 0.47
C THR A 230 11.43 12.18 0.31
N THR A 231 11.98 11.37 1.21
CA THR A 231 13.37 10.88 1.12
C THR A 231 13.41 9.46 0.57
N GLY A 232 14.57 9.03 0.10
CA GLY A 232 14.81 7.64 -0.23
C GLY A 232 16.17 7.41 -0.85
N THR A 233 16.39 6.17 -1.31
CA THR A 233 17.63 5.73 -1.92
C THR A 233 17.37 5.04 -3.25
N VAL A 234 18.28 5.23 -4.19
CA VAL A 234 18.39 4.44 -5.42
C VAL A 234 19.75 3.76 -5.47
N TYR A 235 19.90 2.78 -6.36
CA TYR A 235 21.16 2.05 -6.49
C TYR A 235 22.23 2.88 -7.21
N ALA A 236 23.50 2.60 -6.95
CA ALA A 236 24.63 3.46 -7.33
C ALA A 236 24.74 3.77 -8.84
N GLN A 237 24.20 2.92 -9.72
CA GLN A 237 24.12 3.14 -11.17
C GLN A 237 23.12 4.24 -11.58
N LEU A 238 22.36 4.79 -10.64
CA LEU A 238 21.36 5.85 -10.84
C LEU A 238 21.76 7.20 -10.21
N VAL A 239 22.99 7.31 -9.68
CA VAL A 239 23.59 8.57 -9.19
C VAL A 239 23.60 9.64 -10.29
N GLY A 240 23.31 10.90 -9.92
CA GLY A 240 23.25 12.04 -10.83
C GLY A 240 22.05 12.04 -11.79
N ARG A 241 21.19 11.01 -11.79
CA ARG A 241 19.97 11.02 -12.59
C ARG A 241 18.88 11.87 -11.93
N ARG A 242 18.03 12.48 -12.75
CA ARG A 242 16.81 13.17 -12.29
C ARG A 242 15.81 12.13 -11.76
N ILE A 243 15.17 12.44 -10.63
CA ILE A 243 14.10 11.65 -10.02
C ILE A 243 12.92 12.58 -9.72
N LYS A 244 11.69 12.11 -9.90
CA LYS A 244 10.45 12.88 -9.72
C LYS A 244 9.58 12.31 -8.62
N LEU A 245 8.74 13.16 -8.04
CA LEU A 245 7.45 12.76 -7.47
C LEU A 245 6.35 13.06 -8.50
N GLU A 246 5.45 12.10 -8.73
CA GLU A 246 4.28 12.27 -9.59
C GLU A 246 2.99 11.95 -8.82
N GLY A 247 1.94 12.73 -9.08
CA GLY A 247 0.59 12.54 -8.56
C GLY A 247 -0.38 12.09 -9.65
N LEU A 248 -1.34 11.24 -9.30
CA LEU A 248 -2.40 10.77 -10.20
C LEU A 248 -3.67 11.60 -10.00
N THR A 249 -4.02 12.42 -11.00
CA THR A 249 -5.31 13.13 -11.08
C THR A 249 -6.18 12.52 -12.18
N GLU A 250 -7.39 13.04 -12.39
CA GLU A 250 -8.28 12.66 -13.50
C GLU A 250 -7.63 12.81 -14.88
N ARG A 251 -6.65 13.72 -15.02
CA ARG A 251 -5.89 13.96 -16.26
C ARG A 251 -4.66 13.07 -16.40
N GLY A 252 -4.49 12.08 -15.52
CA GLY A 252 -3.37 11.15 -15.49
C GLY A 252 -2.27 11.54 -14.51
N TRP A 253 -1.04 11.10 -14.79
CA TRP A 253 0.12 11.33 -13.91
C TRP A 253 0.78 12.68 -14.21
N THR A 254 0.76 13.61 -13.25
CA THR A 254 1.42 14.91 -13.31
C THR A 254 2.67 14.93 -12.43
N THR A 255 3.68 15.72 -12.79
CA THR A 255 4.90 15.88 -11.97
C THR A 255 4.68 16.96 -10.91
N LEU A 256 4.80 16.60 -9.63
CA LEU A 256 4.64 17.53 -8.52
C LEU A 256 5.97 18.23 -8.20
N VAL A 257 7.07 17.47 -8.13
CA VAL A 257 8.43 18.01 -7.98
C VAL A 257 9.46 17.06 -8.56
N HIS A 258 10.70 17.52 -8.73
CA HIS A 258 11.85 16.68 -9.08
C HIS A 258 13.12 17.13 -8.35
N THR A 259 14.10 16.24 -8.30
CA THR A 259 15.45 16.50 -7.79
C THR A 259 16.47 15.64 -8.55
N TYR A 260 17.74 15.71 -8.18
CA TYR A 260 18.81 14.86 -8.69
C TYR A 260 19.36 13.95 -7.59
N VAL A 261 19.72 12.72 -7.94
CA VAL A 261 20.26 11.72 -7.00
C VAL A 261 21.69 12.11 -6.60
N ALA A 262 21.95 12.23 -5.30
CA ALA A 262 23.26 12.57 -4.75
C ALA A 262 24.31 11.47 -4.99
N ARG A 263 25.60 11.79 -4.81
CA ARG A 263 26.72 10.82 -4.96
C ARG A 263 26.63 9.59 -4.04
N SER A 264 25.88 9.68 -2.94
CA SER A 264 25.57 8.58 -2.02
C SER A 264 24.41 7.68 -2.47
N GLY A 265 23.74 7.98 -3.59
CA GLY A 265 22.51 7.30 -4.02
C GLY A 265 21.23 7.79 -3.31
N ALA A 266 21.35 8.70 -2.34
CA ALA A 266 20.20 9.30 -1.67
C ALA A 266 19.52 10.39 -2.53
N PHE A 267 18.23 10.62 -2.28
CA PHE A 267 17.48 11.75 -2.82
C PHE A 267 16.52 12.34 -1.77
N THR A 268 16.20 13.62 -1.96
CA THR A 268 15.25 14.38 -1.12
C THR A 268 14.38 15.25 -2.02
N LEU A 269 13.07 15.01 -1.99
CA LEU A 269 12.05 15.75 -2.73
C LEU A 269 11.20 16.53 -1.72
N ARG A 270 11.21 17.87 -1.76
CA ARG A 270 10.28 18.74 -1.00
C ARG A 270 9.10 19.12 -1.90
N TRP A 271 7.87 19.03 -1.41
CA TRP A 271 6.66 19.23 -2.24
C TRP A 271 5.42 19.61 -1.42
N THR A 272 4.51 20.33 -2.05
CA THR A 272 3.13 20.55 -1.59
C THR A 272 2.16 19.75 -2.46
N ILE A 273 0.93 19.56 -1.98
CA ILE A 273 -0.24 19.26 -2.81
C ILE A 273 -1.27 20.33 -2.50
N GLU A 274 -1.73 21.03 -3.53
CA GLU A 274 -2.81 22.02 -3.43
C GLU A 274 -4.12 21.46 -4.01
N ASP A 275 -4.02 20.67 -5.07
CA ASP A 275 -5.15 19.99 -5.72
C ASP A 275 -5.59 18.72 -4.98
N ARG A 276 -6.87 18.67 -4.58
CA ARG A 276 -7.48 17.50 -3.92
C ARG A 276 -7.80 16.35 -4.87
N ALA A 277 -7.66 16.52 -6.19
CA ALA A 277 -7.85 15.45 -7.16
C ALA A 277 -6.69 14.43 -7.21
N VAL A 278 -5.58 14.66 -6.49
CA VAL A 278 -4.47 13.70 -6.41
C VAL A 278 -4.87 12.49 -5.57
N THR A 279 -5.05 11.33 -6.23
CA THR A 279 -5.50 10.06 -5.59
C THR A 279 -4.39 9.07 -5.28
N ARG A 280 -3.22 9.22 -5.92
CA ARG A 280 -2.03 8.39 -5.68
C ARG A 280 -0.77 9.20 -5.89
N LEU A 281 0.29 8.86 -5.16
CA LEU A 281 1.65 9.33 -5.39
C LEU A 281 2.55 8.18 -5.84
N ARG A 282 3.54 8.51 -6.67
CA ARG A 282 4.67 7.63 -6.99
C ARG A 282 5.97 8.43 -7.10
N VAL A 283 7.06 7.87 -6.63
CA VAL A 283 8.41 8.35 -7.00
C VAL A 283 8.81 7.61 -8.28
N VAL A 284 9.26 8.33 -9.31
CA VAL A 284 9.70 7.74 -10.59
C VAL A 284 11.03 8.28 -11.07
N MET A 285 11.75 7.45 -11.82
CA MET A 285 12.92 7.87 -12.59
C MET A 285 12.57 7.99 -14.08
N PRO A 286 12.49 9.21 -14.64
CA PRO A 286 12.34 9.41 -16.08
C PRO A 286 13.62 9.07 -16.84
N SER A 287 13.47 8.62 -18.08
CA SER A 287 14.55 8.54 -19.07
C SER A 287 14.97 9.94 -19.55
N GLY A 288 16.02 10.01 -20.37
CA GLY A 288 16.37 11.25 -21.08
C GLY A 288 15.23 11.77 -21.97
N GLY A 289 14.38 10.87 -22.49
CA GLY A 289 13.18 11.20 -23.26
C GLY A 289 11.87 11.22 -22.44
N GLY A 290 11.94 11.35 -21.11
CA GLY A 290 10.76 11.56 -20.25
C GLY A 290 9.95 10.32 -19.85
N MET A 291 10.04 9.21 -20.61
CA MET A 291 9.43 7.90 -20.29
C MET A 291 9.83 7.41 -18.88
N VAL A 292 8.90 6.82 -18.11
CA VAL A 292 9.22 6.25 -16.79
C VAL A 292 9.98 4.93 -16.94
N VAL A 293 11.20 4.85 -16.38
CA VAL A 293 12.09 3.67 -16.43
C VAL A 293 12.06 2.86 -15.13
N ALA A 294 11.78 3.53 -14.01
CA ALA A 294 11.60 2.90 -12.70
C ALA A 294 10.52 3.65 -11.91
N ALA A 295 9.73 2.92 -11.13
CA ALA A 295 8.76 3.46 -10.19
C ALA A 295 8.95 2.82 -8.81
N GLY A 296 8.86 3.62 -7.75
CA GLY A 296 8.72 3.14 -6.38
C GLY A 296 7.31 2.61 -6.11
N PRO A 297 7.04 2.11 -4.89
CA PRO A 297 5.69 1.75 -4.47
C PRO A 297 4.74 2.94 -4.63
N GLN A 298 3.52 2.70 -5.12
CA GLN A 298 2.49 3.73 -5.18
C GLN A 298 1.92 3.93 -3.77
N VAL A 299 1.98 5.15 -3.26
CA VAL A 299 1.27 5.55 -2.04
C VAL A 299 -0.13 5.96 -2.48
N GLN A 300 -1.14 5.13 -2.21
CA GLN A 300 -2.52 5.52 -2.45
C GLN A 300 -2.93 6.57 -1.42
N LEU A 301 -3.28 7.77 -1.90
CA LEU A 301 -3.91 8.77 -1.05
C LEU A 301 -5.36 8.33 -0.88
N ARG A 302 -5.72 7.88 0.33
CA ARG A 302 -7.12 7.61 0.67
C ARG A 302 -7.86 8.94 0.66
N ASN A 303 -8.46 9.27 -0.48
CA ASN A 303 -9.03 10.59 -0.76
C ASN A 303 -10.43 10.77 -0.13
N TRP A 304 -10.48 10.53 1.18
CA TRP A 304 -11.63 10.66 2.06
C TRP A 304 -11.18 11.38 3.34
N GLY A 305 -12.11 11.95 4.09
CA GLY A 305 -11.80 12.93 5.14
C GLY A 305 -10.72 12.46 6.13
N THR A 306 -9.81 13.38 6.47
CA THR A 306 -8.70 13.23 7.44
C THR A 306 -7.66 12.14 7.15
N GLY A 307 -6.44 12.57 6.81
CA GLY A 307 -5.26 11.73 7.00
C GLY A 307 -5.01 11.52 8.49
N VAL A 308 -5.23 10.31 8.98
CA VAL A 308 -5.14 9.99 10.41
C VAL A 308 -3.71 10.20 10.94
N ARG A 309 -3.56 11.19 11.83
CA ARG A 309 -2.40 11.27 12.73
C ARG A 309 -2.56 10.18 13.80
N LEU A 310 -1.94 9.02 13.60
CA LEU A 310 -1.74 8.05 14.68
C LEU A 310 -0.65 8.58 15.63
N SER A 311 -1.01 9.56 16.46
CA SER A 311 -0.26 9.98 17.64
C SER A 311 -1.00 9.58 18.92
N SER A 312 -1.53 8.35 18.93
CA SER A 312 -1.81 7.66 20.18
C SER A 312 -0.50 7.42 20.93
N ALA A 313 -0.53 7.50 22.26
CA ALA A 313 0.65 7.22 23.09
C ALA A 313 1.21 5.80 22.83
N ASP A 314 0.33 4.88 22.41
CA ASP A 314 0.71 3.63 21.77
C ASP A 314 -0.12 3.39 20.48
N PRO A 315 0.48 3.23 19.28
CA PRO A 315 -0.24 2.86 18.06
C PRO A 315 -0.76 1.42 18.03
N ARG A 316 -0.34 0.55 18.96
CA ARG A 316 -0.93 -0.80 19.14
C ARG A 316 -2.35 -0.71 19.70
N CYS A 317 -2.59 0.26 20.59
CA CYS A 317 -3.85 0.47 21.30
C CYS A 317 -4.87 1.32 20.53
N PHE A 318 -4.73 1.43 19.20
CA PHE A 318 -5.67 2.16 18.35
C PHE A 318 -6.89 1.30 18.01
N GLY A 319 -8.08 1.91 18.04
CA GLY A 319 -9.34 1.21 17.77
C GLY A 319 -9.56 0.03 18.73
N VAL A 320 -10.21 -1.03 18.23
CA VAL A 320 -10.72 -2.16 19.01
C VAL A 320 -9.71 -2.80 19.98
N THR A 321 -8.40 -2.69 19.74
CA THR A 321 -7.38 -3.26 20.64
C THR A 321 -7.49 -2.74 22.07
N GLN A 322 -7.94 -1.49 22.29
CA GLN A 322 -8.16 -0.95 23.63
C GLN A 322 -9.16 -1.79 24.47
N LEU A 323 -10.16 -2.42 23.84
CA LEU A 323 -11.15 -3.28 24.51
C LEU A 323 -10.70 -4.76 24.63
N LEU A 324 -9.51 -5.11 24.10
CA LEU A 324 -9.07 -6.50 23.94
C LEU A 324 -7.69 -6.80 24.57
N ASP A 325 -6.96 -5.77 24.99
CA ASP A 325 -5.62 -5.89 25.55
C ASP A 325 -5.55 -5.07 26.84
N GLU A 326 -5.53 -5.76 27.98
CA GLU A 326 -5.47 -5.14 29.32
C GLU A 326 -4.20 -4.30 29.53
N THR A 327 -3.16 -4.46 28.69
CA THR A 327 -1.96 -3.60 28.72
C THR A 327 -2.18 -2.23 28.08
N CYS A 328 -3.31 -2.01 27.40
CA CYS A 328 -3.71 -0.72 26.82
C CYS A 328 -4.30 0.25 27.85
N ALA A 329 -3.60 0.43 28.99
CA ALA A 329 -3.90 1.44 29.99
C ALA A 329 -3.79 2.85 29.38
N TRP A 330 -4.95 3.47 29.12
CA TRP A 330 -5.04 4.63 28.25
C TRP A 330 -5.01 5.94 29.07
N SER A 331 -3.82 6.55 29.17
CA SER A 331 -3.63 7.81 29.89
C SER A 331 -4.27 9.00 29.16
N GLU A 332 -4.77 9.97 29.92
CA GLU A 332 -5.59 11.12 29.47
C GLU A 332 -4.85 12.13 28.54
N GLY A 333 -3.62 11.83 28.10
CA GLY A 333 -2.71 12.75 27.40
C GLY A 333 -2.67 12.63 25.86
N VAL A 334 -3.62 11.95 25.22
CA VAL A 334 -3.57 11.63 23.78
C VAL A 334 -4.42 12.60 22.94
N GLY A 335 -3.76 13.46 22.16
CA GLY A 335 -4.39 14.59 21.47
C GLY A 335 -4.93 14.38 20.05
N VAL A 336 -5.29 13.17 19.61
CA VAL A 336 -5.92 12.96 18.28
C VAL A 336 -7.08 11.96 18.32
N ILE A 337 -8.17 12.35 17.66
CA ILE A 337 -9.32 11.51 17.31
C ILE A 337 -9.32 11.23 15.81
N ALA A 338 -9.66 10.00 15.42
CA ALA A 338 -9.74 9.52 14.04
C ALA A 338 -11.16 8.97 13.72
N PRO A 339 -11.78 9.28 12.57
CA PRO A 339 -11.31 10.20 11.55
C PRO A 339 -11.31 11.65 12.07
N THR A 340 -12.42 12.08 12.67
CA THR A 340 -12.60 13.42 13.23
C THR A 340 -13.90 13.49 14.04
N VAL A 341 -14.02 14.50 14.90
CA VAL A 341 -15.28 14.88 15.55
C VAL A 341 -16.16 15.82 14.71
N ASP A 342 -15.64 16.38 13.61
CA ASP A 342 -16.42 17.24 12.70
C ASP A 342 -17.59 16.44 12.08
N PRO A 343 -18.87 16.80 12.33
CA PRO A 343 -20.01 15.96 11.94
C PRO A 343 -20.17 15.84 10.41
N GLY A 344 -19.75 16.86 9.65
CA GLY A 344 -19.82 16.84 8.18
C GLY A 344 -18.85 15.84 7.56
N ARG A 345 -17.63 15.75 8.10
CA ARG A 345 -16.55 14.85 7.65
C ARG A 345 -16.65 13.46 8.27
N LEU A 346 -17.07 13.35 9.53
CA LEU A 346 -17.29 12.08 10.23
C LEU A 346 -18.29 11.22 9.44
N ARG A 347 -19.41 11.79 9.02
CA ARG A 347 -20.47 11.08 8.28
C ARG A 347 -20.02 10.44 6.95
N VAL A 348 -18.94 10.95 6.33
CA VAL A 348 -18.41 10.42 5.05
C VAL A 348 -17.26 9.41 5.21
N ASP A 349 -16.79 9.10 6.41
CA ASP A 349 -15.88 7.97 6.62
C ASP A 349 -16.64 6.63 6.56
N THR A 350 -16.86 6.18 5.32
CA THR A 350 -17.61 4.96 4.99
C THR A 350 -16.71 3.74 4.74
N GLY A 351 -15.39 3.88 4.88
CA GLY A 351 -14.41 2.83 4.50
C GLY A 351 -14.41 2.46 3.00
N GLY A 352 -15.22 3.13 2.17
CA GLY A 352 -15.48 2.73 0.79
C GLY A 352 -16.54 1.62 0.65
N ALA A 353 -17.49 1.53 1.59
CA ALA A 353 -18.62 0.60 1.58
C ALA A 353 -19.57 0.76 0.37
N TYR A 354 -19.79 2.00 -0.08
CA TYR A 354 -20.89 2.33 -1.00
C TYR A 354 -20.42 2.63 -2.44
N VAL A 355 -19.37 1.95 -2.90
CA VAL A 355 -18.91 2.02 -4.30
C VAL A 355 -19.93 1.36 -5.23
N SER A 356 -20.36 2.06 -6.28
CA SER A 356 -21.51 1.67 -7.12
C SER A 356 -21.35 0.34 -7.86
N SER A 357 -20.13 -0.14 -8.06
CA SER A 357 -19.85 -1.49 -8.60
C SER A 357 -20.23 -2.63 -7.65
N CYS A 358 -20.46 -2.32 -6.37
CA CYS A 358 -20.65 -3.29 -5.29
C CYS A 358 -21.82 -2.96 -4.36
N TRP A 359 -22.58 -1.90 -4.63
CA TRP A 359 -23.61 -1.39 -3.74
C TRP A 359 -24.79 -0.81 -4.51
N GLN A 360 -26.01 -1.23 -4.13
CA GLN A 360 -27.25 -0.74 -4.73
C GLN A 360 -27.94 0.34 -3.86
N TYR A 361 -28.18 1.51 -4.45
CA TYR A 361 -28.89 2.63 -3.81
C TYR A 361 -30.42 2.59 -4.01
N ASP A 362 -30.95 1.94 -5.05
CA ASP A 362 -32.38 1.70 -5.18
C ASP A 362 -32.78 0.43 -4.41
N LYS A 363 -33.53 0.60 -3.31
CA LYS A 363 -34.02 -0.49 -2.45
C LYS A 363 -34.77 -1.60 -3.21
N THR A 364 -35.48 -1.26 -4.29
CA THR A 364 -36.29 -2.19 -5.09
C THR A 364 -35.50 -2.88 -6.20
N ALA A 365 -34.39 -2.27 -6.64
CA ALA A 365 -33.53 -2.82 -7.67
C ALA A 365 -32.67 -4.00 -7.19
N LEU A 366 -32.23 -4.79 -8.17
CA LEU A 366 -31.29 -5.88 -8.00
C LEU A 366 -29.94 -5.36 -7.51
N VAL A 367 -29.25 -6.14 -6.67
CA VAL A 367 -27.89 -5.82 -6.21
C VAL A 367 -26.85 -6.24 -7.26
N PRO A 368 -25.77 -5.46 -7.48
CA PRO A 368 -24.61 -5.96 -8.21
C PRO A 368 -23.91 -7.05 -7.38
N VAL A 369 -23.19 -7.97 -8.04
CA VAL A 369 -22.35 -8.97 -7.36
C VAL A 369 -20.94 -8.41 -7.23
N CYS A 370 -20.49 -8.18 -6.00
CA CYS A 370 -19.17 -7.64 -5.71
C CYS A 370 -18.17 -8.78 -5.47
N HIS A 371 -17.42 -9.18 -6.50
CA HIS A 371 -16.38 -10.20 -6.36
C HIS A 371 -15.14 -9.63 -5.64
N ALA A 372 -14.68 -10.32 -4.58
CA ALA A 372 -13.47 -9.99 -3.83
C ALA A 372 -12.74 -11.25 -3.33
N GLY A 373 -11.43 -11.15 -3.15
CA GLY A 373 -10.61 -12.23 -2.57
C GLY A 373 -9.86 -13.10 -3.58
N SER A 374 -9.73 -14.38 -3.24
CA SER A 374 -8.92 -15.37 -3.96
C SER A 374 -9.60 -15.87 -5.24
N THR A 375 -8.81 -16.04 -6.30
CA THR A 375 -9.23 -16.65 -7.58
C THR A 375 -8.80 -18.11 -7.72
N ARG A 376 -8.34 -18.75 -6.62
CA ARG A 376 -7.90 -20.15 -6.62
C ARG A 376 -9.09 -21.11 -6.66
N GLY A 377 -8.93 -22.23 -7.37
CA GLY A 377 -9.95 -23.29 -7.43
C GLY A 377 -10.16 -24.08 -6.13
N ASP A 378 -9.34 -23.84 -5.10
CA ASP A 378 -9.48 -24.39 -3.74
C ASP A 378 -9.89 -23.32 -2.71
N ALA A 379 -10.30 -22.13 -3.18
CA ALA A 379 -10.78 -21.07 -2.30
C ALA A 379 -12.15 -21.41 -1.72
N LEU A 380 -12.36 -21.09 -0.43
CA LEU A 380 -13.68 -21.18 0.19
C LEU A 380 -14.63 -20.21 -0.51
N ARG A 381 -15.76 -20.69 -1.02
CA ARG A 381 -16.73 -19.91 -1.78
C ARG A 381 -17.75 -19.31 -0.82
N VAL A 382 -17.79 -17.99 -0.69
CA VAL A 382 -18.60 -17.30 0.31
C VAL A 382 -19.55 -16.30 -0.35
N ALA A 383 -20.84 -16.35 -0.03
CA ALA A 383 -21.74 -15.22 -0.30
C ALA A 383 -21.78 -14.30 0.91
N PHE A 384 -21.49 -13.00 0.75
CA PHE A 384 -21.56 -12.02 1.82
C PHE A 384 -22.78 -11.12 1.60
N VAL A 385 -23.81 -11.27 2.41
CA VAL A 385 -25.17 -10.81 2.12
C VAL A 385 -25.62 -9.78 3.16
N GLY A 386 -26.20 -8.66 2.72
CA GLY A 386 -26.89 -7.75 3.63
C GLY A 386 -27.05 -6.32 3.13
N ASP A 387 -27.21 -5.41 4.09
CA ASP A 387 -27.46 -3.98 3.87
C ASP A 387 -26.20 -3.11 4.12
N SER A 388 -26.38 -1.86 4.54
CA SER A 388 -25.30 -0.91 4.77
C SER A 388 -24.35 -1.31 5.90
N HIS A 389 -24.76 -2.22 6.78
CA HIS A 389 -23.95 -2.80 7.86
C HIS A 389 -23.03 -3.88 7.28
N ALA A 390 -23.58 -4.76 6.42
CA ALA A 390 -22.81 -5.74 5.68
C ALA A 390 -21.79 -5.08 4.73
N ALA A 391 -22.17 -3.98 4.07
CA ALA A 391 -21.27 -3.23 3.21
C ALA A 391 -20.08 -2.61 3.96
N GLY A 392 -20.29 -2.18 5.21
CA GLY A 392 -19.22 -1.71 6.11
C GLY A 392 -18.22 -2.83 6.43
N TYR A 393 -18.69 -3.96 6.95
CA TYR A 393 -17.84 -5.12 7.23
C TYR A 393 -17.12 -5.64 5.97
N PHE A 394 -17.83 -5.79 4.85
CA PHE A 394 -17.26 -6.25 3.58
C PHE A 394 -16.13 -5.32 3.10
N ALA A 395 -16.33 -4.00 3.11
CA ALA A 395 -15.32 -3.06 2.63
C ALA A 395 -14.07 -2.99 3.52
N ALA A 396 -14.19 -3.30 4.81
CA ALA A 396 -13.04 -3.42 5.72
C ALA A 396 -12.30 -4.75 5.57
N MET A 397 -13.01 -5.86 5.30
CA MET A 397 -12.42 -7.21 5.24
C MET A 397 -11.98 -7.66 3.84
N ARG A 398 -12.42 -6.98 2.76
CA ARG A 398 -12.16 -7.41 1.36
C ARG A 398 -10.68 -7.62 1.01
N ASP A 399 -9.79 -6.85 1.61
CA ASP A 399 -8.35 -6.93 1.36
C ASP A 399 -7.72 -8.16 2.09
N GLU A 400 -8.40 -8.72 3.09
CA GLU A 400 -7.99 -9.94 3.81
C GLU A 400 -8.48 -11.24 3.16
N PHE A 401 -9.57 -11.22 2.38
CA PHE A 401 -10.16 -12.44 1.81
C PHE A 401 -9.15 -13.26 0.99
N SER A 402 -8.27 -12.60 0.23
CA SER A 402 -7.20 -13.25 -0.54
C SER A 402 -6.15 -13.93 0.35
N TYR A 403 -5.84 -13.36 1.52
CA TYR A 403 -4.90 -13.94 2.48
C TYR A 403 -5.47 -15.21 3.14
N TRP A 404 -6.77 -15.22 3.39
CA TRP A 404 -7.47 -16.37 3.99
C TRP A 404 -7.90 -17.46 2.97
N ASN A 405 -7.58 -17.28 1.69
CA ASN A 405 -8.04 -18.10 0.56
C ASN A 405 -9.57 -18.20 0.45
N TRP A 406 -10.27 -17.07 0.58
CA TRP A 406 -11.72 -16.96 0.41
C TRP A 406 -12.04 -16.25 -0.91
N SER A 407 -12.96 -16.83 -1.69
CA SER A 407 -13.56 -16.20 -2.88
C SER A 407 -14.95 -15.70 -2.48
N VAL A 408 -15.15 -14.38 -2.43
CA VAL A 408 -16.32 -13.78 -1.79
C VAL A 408 -17.15 -12.97 -2.77
N ASP A 409 -18.43 -13.31 -2.87
CA ASP A 409 -19.44 -12.60 -3.67
C ASP A 409 -20.30 -11.74 -2.74
N GLY A 410 -20.12 -10.42 -2.78
CA GLY A 410 -20.92 -9.46 -2.03
C GLY A 410 -22.27 -9.18 -2.68
N TYR A 411 -23.36 -9.39 -1.93
CA TYR A 411 -24.75 -9.08 -2.29
C TYR A 411 -25.26 -7.97 -1.37
N LEU A 412 -24.98 -6.71 -1.74
CA LEU A 412 -25.07 -5.54 -0.85
C LEU A 412 -25.96 -4.43 -1.44
N GLY A 413 -26.90 -3.91 -0.66
CA GLY A 413 -27.72 -2.76 -1.07
C GLY A 413 -28.56 -2.16 0.05
N VAL A 414 -29.02 -0.92 -0.13
CA VAL A 414 -29.74 -0.19 0.93
C VAL A 414 -31.08 -0.84 1.27
N SER A 415 -31.40 -0.96 2.56
CA SER A 415 -32.63 -1.58 3.06
C SER A 415 -32.86 -2.98 2.44
N CYS A 416 -34.12 -3.43 2.33
CA CYS A 416 -34.52 -4.65 1.61
C CYS A 416 -33.57 -5.85 1.84
N ARG A 417 -33.50 -6.25 3.11
CA ARG A 417 -32.67 -7.33 3.65
C ARG A 417 -33.06 -8.69 3.05
N TRP A 418 -32.22 -9.70 3.25
CA TRP A 418 -32.49 -11.07 2.81
C TRP A 418 -33.48 -11.77 3.77
N GLU A 419 -34.74 -11.35 3.69
CA GLU A 419 -35.89 -11.84 4.45
C GLU A 419 -37.04 -12.20 3.48
N HIS A 420 -37.78 -13.29 3.73
CA HIS A 420 -38.85 -13.76 2.86
C HIS A 420 -40.09 -12.85 2.91
N VAL A 421 -40.11 -11.83 2.06
CA VAL A 421 -41.23 -10.91 1.90
C VAL A 421 -42.41 -11.49 1.09
N PRO A 422 -43.65 -10.95 1.22
CA PRO A 422 -44.79 -11.38 0.41
C PRO A 422 -44.67 -11.01 -1.08
N ARG A 423 -45.50 -11.65 -1.92
CA ARG A 423 -45.60 -11.33 -3.34
C ARG A 423 -46.08 -9.89 -3.56
N GLY A 424 -45.43 -9.18 -4.50
CA GLY A 424 -45.72 -7.78 -4.81
C GLY A 424 -45.12 -6.77 -3.82
N HIS A 425 -44.41 -7.22 -2.78
CA HIS A 425 -43.66 -6.32 -1.89
C HIS A 425 -42.44 -5.74 -2.62
N GLY A 426 -42.13 -4.45 -2.42
CA GLY A 426 -41.07 -3.76 -3.17
C GLY A 426 -39.66 -4.35 -3.04
N CYS A 427 -39.38 -5.10 -1.97
CA CYS A 427 -38.11 -5.82 -1.79
C CYS A 427 -38.06 -7.20 -2.47
N GLU A 428 -39.18 -7.70 -3.02
CA GLU A 428 -39.29 -9.06 -3.54
C GLU A 428 -38.30 -9.37 -4.68
N PRO A 429 -38.04 -8.47 -5.68
CA PRO A 429 -37.09 -8.77 -6.75
C PRO A 429 -35.68 -9.05 -6.21
N ARG A 430 -35.23 -8.24 -5.25
CA ARG A 430 -33.93 -8.41 -4.58
C ARG A 430 -33.90 -9.66 -3.69
N TYR A 431 -34.96 -9.91 -2.90
CA TYR A 431 -35.06 -11.13 -2.09
C TYR A 431 -34.93 -12.38 -2.98
N ARG A 432 -35.69 -12.46 -4.09
CA ARG A 432 -35.64 -13.58 -5.03
C ARG A 432 -34.27 -13.74 -5.69
N GLN A 433 -33.62 -12.63 -6.08
CA GLN A 433 -32.27 -12.65 -6.64
C GLN A 433 -31.26 -13.27 -5.66
N ILE A 434 -31.23 -12.77 -4.42
CA ILE A 434 -30.28 -13.24 -3.39
C ILE A 434 -30.58 -14.70 -3.03
N ALA A 435 -31.85 -15.03 -2.73
CA ALA A 435 -32.25 -16.39 -2.37
C ALA A 435 -31.90 -17.41 -3.46
N SER A 436 -32.18 -17.09 -4.74
CA SER A 436 -31.79 -17.92 -5.89
C SER A 436 -30.27 -18.08 -5.97
N ALA A 437 -29.52 -16.99 -5.79
CA ALA A 437 -28.07 -17.01 -5.88
C ALA A 437 -27.39 -17.85 -4.79
N VAL A 438 -27.87 -17.80 -3.54
CA VAL A 438 -27.27 -18.54 -2.41
C VAL A 438 -27.74 -19.99 -2.31
N ALA A 439 -28.97 -20.30 -2.74
CA ALA A 439 -29.49 -21.67 -2.80
C ALA A 439 -28.92 -22.49 -3.98
N SER A 440 -28.12 -21.90 -4.87
CA SER A 440 -27.66 -22.55 -6.11
C SER A 440 -26.45 -23.49 -5.95
N GLY A 441 -26.08 -23.91 -4.72
CA GLY A 441 -24.91 -24.76 -4.45
C GLY A 441 -23.53 -24.17 -4.82
N ARG A 442 -23.47 -22.88 -5.17
CA ARG A 442 -22.23 -22.20 -5.60
C ARG A 442 -21.34 -21.75 -4.45
N TYR A 443 -21.86 -21.73 -3.22
CA TYR A 443 -21.13 -21.28 -2.02
C TYR A 443 -21.06 -22.40 -1.00
N ASP A 444 -19.94 -22.48 -0.29
CA ASP A 444 -19.75 -23.34 0.88
C ASP A 444 -20.35 -22.67 2.14
N VAL A 445 -20.32 -21.33 2.17
CA VAL A 445 -20.75 -20.50 3.29
C VAL A 445 -21.59 -19.31 2.80
N VAL A 446 -22.63 -18.96 3.54
CA VAL A 446 -23.26 -17.63 3.48
C VAL A 446 -22.89 -16.89 4.77
N VAL A 447 -22.36 -15.67 4.65
CA VAL A 447 -22.20 -14.74 5.76
C VAL A 447 -23.29 -13.68 5.65
N TYR A 448 -24.15 -13.56 6.66
CA TYR A 448 -25.23 -12.57 6.72
C TYR A 448 -25.04 -11.58 7.88
N THR A 449 -25.38 -10.32 7.65
CA THR A 449 -25.56 -9.29 8.69
C THR A 449 -26.43 -8.15 8.15
N GLY A 450 -27.04 -7.37 9.02
CA GLY A 450 -27.84 -6.20 8.62
C GLY A 450 -28.27 -5.36 9.81
N LEU A 451 -28.90 -4.22 9.55
CA LEU A 451 -29.37 -3.30 10.59
C LEU A 451 -30.39 -3.98 11.52
N ARG A 452 -30.04 -4.05 12.81
CA ARG A 452 -31.02 -4.31 13.88
C ARG A 452 -31.89 -3.07 14.05
N PHE A 453 -33.19 -3.22 13.81
CA PHE A 453 -34.17 -2.30 14.39
C PHE A 453 -34.54 -2.88 15.75
N PRO A 454 -34.11 -2.26 16.88
CA PRO A 454 -34.39 -2.78 18.22
C PRO A 454 -35.87 -2.60 18.55
N HIS A 455 -36.65 -3.62 18.25
CA HIS A 455 -38.07 -3.70 18.57
C HIS A 455 -38.29 -3.83 20.08
N SER A 456 -39.43 -3.37 20.58
CA SER A 456 -39.81 -3.57 21.98
C SER A 456 -40.07 -5.05 22.28
N ASP A 457 -39.92 -5.46 23.54
CA ASP A 457 -40.09 -6.85 23.93
C ASP A 457 -41.52 -7.40 23.71
N ARG A 458 -42.47 -6.49 23.45
CA ARG A 458 -43.89 -6.75 23.19
C ARG A 458 -44.25 -6.76 21.69
N ASP A 459 -43.31 -6.49 20.79
CA ASP A 459 -43.59 -6.25 19.37
C ASP A 459 -43.88 -7.55 18.62
N ALA A 460 -45.15 -7.76 18.26
CA ALA A 460 -45.55 -8.79 17.30
C ALA A 460 -44.92 -8.58 15.91
N GLU A 461 -44.53 -7.35 15.57
CA GLU A 461 -43.77 -7.06 14.35
C GLU A 461 -42.40 -7.75 14.35
N ALA A 462 -41.64 -7.69 15.46
CA ALA A 462 -40.32 -8.34 15.57
C ALA A 462 -40.40 -9.84 15.29
N ALA A 463 -41.42 -10.50 15.84
CA ALA A 463 -41.74 -11.88 15.56
C ALA A 463 -42.03 -12.11 14.07
N ALA A 464 -42.87 -11.26 13.47
CA ALA A 464 -43.15 -11.33 12.04
C ALA A 464 -41.93 -11.04 11.14
N ILE A 465 -40.92 -10.28 11.59
CA ILE A 465 -39.64 -10.10 10.87
C ILE A 465 -38.79 -11.37 10.99
N ARG A 466 -38.57 -11.86 12.21
CA ARG A 466 -37.82 -13.09 12.50
C ARG A 466 -38.34 -14.26 11.66
N ASP A 467 -39.66 -14.43 11.60
CA ASP A 467 -40.27 -15.55 10.88
C ASP A 467 -40.08 -15.41 9.35
N ARG A 468 -39.83 -14.20 8.81
CA ARG A 468 -39.39 -14.00 7.42
C ARG A 468 -37.92 -14.35 7.20
N TYR A 469 -37.05 -14.15 8.19
CA TYR A 469 -35.66 -14.64 8.14
C TYR A 469 -35.61 -16.17 8.20
N VAL A 470 -36.33 -16.81 9.13
CA VAL A 470 -36.44 -18.28 9.21
C VAL A 470 -36.87 -18.88 7.86
N ARG A 471 -37.90 -18.31 7.22
CA ARG A 471 -38.37 -18.72 5.87
C ARG A 471 -37.38 -18.43 4.72
N ALA A 472 -36.42 -17.52 4.90
CA ALA A 472 -35.37 -17.26 3.91
C ALA A 472 -34.16 -18.19 4.08
N TRP A 473 -33.82 -18.53 5.33
CA TRP A 473 -32.58 -19.21 5.69
C TRP A 473 -32.70 -20.72 5.78
N GLN A 474 -33.81 -21.25 6.32
CA GLN A 474 -34.00 -22.69 6.49
C GLN A 474 -33.75 -23.48 5.18
N PRO A 475 -34.28 -23.08 4.00
CA PRO A 475 -34.04 -23.82 2.76
C PRO A 475 -32.58 -23.83 2.28
N VAL A 476 -31.75 -22.90 2.75
CA VAL A 476 -30.32 -22.81 2.41
C VAL A 476 -29.49 -23.70 3.32
N VAL A 477 -29.85 -23.78 4.60
CA VAL A 477 -29.20 -24.66 5.58
C VAL A 477 -29.63 -26.12 5.37
N ASP A 478 -30.90 -26.37 5.04
CA ASP A 478 -31.41 -27.70 4.64
C ASP A 478 -30.71 -28.24 3.38
N ALA A 479 -30.26 -27.35 2.49
CA ALA A 479 -29.46 -27.69 1.31
C ALA A 479 -27.97 -27.94 1.61
N GLY A 480 -27.54 -27.83 2.88
CA GLY A 480 -26.19 -28.11 3.35
C GLY A 480 -25.22 -26.91 3.32
N THR A 481 -25.66 -25.71 2.94
CA THR A 481 -24.81 -24.52 2.94
C THR A 481 -24.69 -23.93 4.35
N GLN A 482 -23.47 -23.75 4.86
CA GLN A 482 -23.26 -23.21 6.21
C GLN A 482 -23.62 -21.72 6.26
N LEU A 483 -24.68 -21.37 7.00
CA LEU A 483 -25.00 -19.97 7.29
C LEU A 483 -24.28 -19.51 8.57
N VAL A 484 -23.56 -18.39 8.46
CA VAL A 484 -22.95 -17.66 9.58
C VAL A 484 -23.57 -16.27 9.65
N VAL A 485 -24.10 -15.91 10.80
CA VAL A 485 -24.71 -14.61 11.08
C VAL A 485 -23.76 -13.80 11.94
N ILE A 486 -23.38 -12.61 11.51
CA ILE A 486 -22.79 -11.61 12.41
C ILE A 486 -23.98 -10.86 13.04
N GLY A 487 -24.03 -10.82 14.37
CA GLY A 487 -24.98 -9.96 15.09
C GLY A 487 -24.69 -8.49 14.82
N ASP A 488 -25.71 -7.63 14.81
CA ASP A 488 -25.47 -6.22 14.58
C ASP A 488 -24.81 -5.55 15.80
N PHE A 489 -24.08 -4.47 15.56
CA PHE A 489 -23.37 -3.74 16.60
C PHE A 489 -24.32 -2.94 17.53
N PRO A 490 -23.85 -2.53 18.72
CA PRO A 490 -24.69 -1.78 19.66
C PRO A 490 -25.28 -0.50 19.05
N HIS A 491 -26.53 -0.20 19.39
CA HIS A 491 -27.29 0.94 18.91
C HIS A 491 -27.00 2.19 19.77
N ILE A 492 -26.62 3.30 19.15
CA ILE A 492 -26.54 4.62 19.80
C ILE A 492 -27.74 5.50 19.45
N GLY A 493 -28.17 6.38 20.36
CA GLY A 493 -29.10 7.46 20.00
C GLY A 493 -28.35 8.61 19.32
N TYR A 494 -29.05 9.43 18.52
CA TYR A 494 -28.45 10.65 17.96
C TYR A 494 -27.80 11.54 19.03
N SER A 495 -28.49 11.73 20.17
CA SER A 495 -27.98 12.48 21.34
C SER A 495 -26.73 11.89 22.00
N ALA A 496 -26.39 10.63 21.75
CA ALA A 496 -25.09 10.07 22.16
C ALA A 496 -23.98 10.46 21.18
N LEU A 497 -24.27 10.57 19.88
CA LEU A 497 -23.32 11.05 18.88
C LEU A 497 -23.03 12.55 19.04
N ASP A 498 -24.04 13.34 19.43
CA ASP A 498 -23.88 14.77 19.69
C ASP A 498 -22.77 15.04 20.73
N CYS A 499 -22.64 14.20 21.77
CA CYS A 499 -21.51 14.23 22.73
C CYS A 499 -20.13 14.20 22.03
N VAL A 500 -19.99 13.39 20.98
CA VAL A 500 -18.74 13.29 20.21
C VAL A 500 -18.56 14.52 19.31
N THR A 501 -19.62 14.99 18.65
CA THR A 501 -19.51 16.04 17.61
C THR A 501 -19.58 17.47 18.13
N GLU A 502 -20.13 17.69 19.32
CA GLU A 502 -20.14 18.98 20.02
C GLU A 502 -18.92 19.17 20.94
N SER A 503 -18.09 18.14 21.12
CA SER A 503 -16.83 18.22 21.86
C SER A 503 -15.85 19.16 21.14
N ALA A 504 -15.80 20.42 21.61
CA ALA A 504 -15.17 21.57 20.95
C ALA A 504 -13.62 21.55 21.01
N GLY A 505 -13.00 20.53 20.44
CA GLY A 505 -11.54 20.32 20.48
C GLY A 505 -11.04 19.66 21.77
N ALA A 506 -11.87 19.61 22.82
CA ALA A 506 -11.72 18.65 23.90
C ALA A 506 -11.89 17.22 23.35
N VAL A 507 -11.22 16.25 23.97
CA VAL A 507 -11.29 14.85 23.52
C VAL A 507 -12.47 14.15 24.22
N PRO A 508 -13.40 13.51 23.50
CA PRO A 508 -14.69 13.02 24.04
C PRO A 508 -14.59 11.73 24.89
N PHE A 509 -13.65 11.67 25.82
CA PHE A 509 -13.56 10.56 26.79
C PHE A 509 -14.78 10.60 27.73
N GLY A 510 -15.49 9.48 27.83
CA GLY A 510 -16.75 9.37 28.57
C GLY A 510 -18.01 9.38 27.69
N CYS A 511 -17.94 9.86 26.44
CA CYS A 511 -19.05 9.71 25.49
C CYS A 511 -19.31 8.22 25.23
N SER A 512 -20.40 7.71 25.80
CA SER A 512 -20.73 6.29 25.88
C SER A 512 -22.24 6.09 26.03
N VAL A 513 -22.72 4.89 25.70
CA VAL A 513 -24.04 4.41 26.15
C VAL A 513 -23.84 3.22 27.09
N SER A 514 -24.77 2.96 28.01
CA SER A 514 -24.70 1.69 28.76
C SER A 514 -24.90 0.51 27.82
N GLN A 515 -24.26 -0.63 28.10
CA GLN A 515 -24.40 -1.83 27.28
C GLN A 515 -25.86 -2.31 27.26
N ALA A 516 -26.57 -2.22 28.37
CA ALA A 516 -28.00 -2.50 28.45
C ALA A 516 -28.85 -1.60 27.52
N TYR A 517 -28.44 -0.36 27.23
CA TYR A 517 -29.07 0.46 26.19
C TYR A 517 -28.58 0.07 24.79
N GLY A 518 -27.27 -0.12 24.62
CA GLY A 518 -26.64 -0.46 23.34
C GLY A 518 -27.18 -1.77 22.74
N THR A 519 -27.42 -2.79 23.56
CA THR A 519 -27.96 -4.10 23.15
C THR A 519 -29.46 -4.24 23.41
N ARG A 520 -30.19 -3.15 23.72
CA ARG A 520 -31.63 -3.22 24.05
C ARG A 520 -32.50 -3.73 22.90
N GLY A 521 -33.68 -4.23 23.27
CA GLY A 521 -34.73 -4.65 22.35
C GLY A 521 -34.45 -6.00 21.67
N ARG A 522 -35.50 -6.58 21.09
CA ARG A 522 -35.42 -7.87 20.40
C ARG A 522 -34.71 -7.71 19.06
N ASP A 523 -33.77 -8.60 18.76
CA ASP A 523 -33.08 -8.66 17.47
C ASP A 523 -33.64 -9.82 16.61
N PRO A 524 -34.43 -9.53 15.55
CA PRO A 524 -35.01 -10.57 14.70
C PRO A 524 -33.99 -11.42 13.94
N ILE A 525 -32.75 -10.92 13.75
CA ILE A 525 -31.66 -11.62 13.07
C ILE A 525 -31.11 -12.72 14.00
N LEU A 526 -30.82 -12.37 15.25
CA LEU A 526 -30.31 -13.32 16.24
C LEU A 526 -31.38 -14.33 16.69
N GLU A 527 -32.64 -13.90 16.83
CA GLU A 527 -33.72 -14.85 17.11
C GLU A 527 -33.97 -15.83 15.96
N ALA A 528 -33.81 -15.41 14.71
CA ALA A 528 -33.95 -16.32 13.58
C ALA A 528 -32.78 -17.32 13.52
N ALA A 529 -31.58 -16.89 13.88
CA ALA A 529 -30.42 -17.77 14.00
C ALA A 529 -30.58 -18.83 15.09
N ALA A 530 -31.28 -18.49 16.19
CA ALA A 530 -31.62 -19.44 17.25
C ALA A 530 -32.73 -20.43 16.87
N LEU A 531 -33.54 -20.13 15.84
CA LEU A 531 -34.64 -21.00 15.37
C LEU A 531 -34.30 -21.87 14.15
N VAL A 532 -33.21 -21.59 13.43
CA VAL A 532 -32.76 -22.38 12.26
C VAL A 532 -31.57 -23.25 12.70
N PRO A 533 -31.75 -24.58 12.86
CA PRO A 533 -30.68 -25.46 13.31
C PRO A 533 -29.47 -25.42 12.38
N GLY A 534 -28.26 -25.32 12.94
CA GLY A 534 -27.01 -25.28 12.19
C GLY A 534 -26.50 -23.87 11.84
N VAL A 535 -27.30 -22.81 12.04
CA VAL A 535 -26.79 -21.43 11.92
C VAL A 535 -25.76 -21.15 13.02
N ARG A 536 -24.67 -20.50 12.65
CA ARG A 536 -23.61 -20.06 13.58
C ARG A 536 -23.73 -18.55 13.80
N VAL A 537 -23.50 -18.09 15.02
CA VAL A 537 -23.56 -16.66 15.38
C VAL A 537 -22.18 -16.16 15.78
N VAL A 538 -21.79 -15.01 15.21
CA VAL A 538 -20.68 -14.17 15.69
C VAL A 538 -21.32 -12.94 16.35
N ASP A 539 -21.36 -12.93 17.68
CA ASP A 539 -21.71 -11.72 18.45
C ASP A 539 -20.49 -10.79 18.52
N PRO A 540 -20.56 -9.56 17.97
CA PRO A 540 -19.44 -8.64 18.02
C PRO A 540 -19.47 -7.71 19.23
N THR A 541 -20.43 -7.81 20.17
CA THR A 541 -20.64 -6.84 21.27
C THR A 541 -19.38 -6.54 22.09
N ARG A 542 -18.54 -7.55 22.36
CA ARG A 542 -17.22 -7.43 23.01
C ARG A 542 -16.16 -6.60 22.25
N TYR A 543 -16.47 -6.20 21.02
CA TYR A 543 -15.67 -5.29 20.20
C TYR A 543 -16.21 -3.85 20.21
N PHE A 544 -17.22 -3.57 21.04
CA PHE A 544 -17.86 -2.25 21.18
C PHE A 544 -18.09 -1.86 22.64
N CYS A 545 -18.20 -2.84 23.55
CA CYS A 545 -18.52 -2.63 24.96
C CYS A 545 -17.56 -3.36 25.89
N GLY A 546 -17.24 -2.72 27.02
CA GLY A 546 -16.49 -3.25 28.16
C GLY A 546 -17.03 -2.65 29.46
N ASP A 547 -16.89 -3.35 30.59
CA ASP A 547 -17.33 -2.89 31.91
C ASP A 547 -18.79 -2.37 31.99
N GLY A 548 -19.67 -2.92 31.14
CA GLY A 548 -21.08 -2.53 31.06
C GLY A 548 -21.36 -1.23 30.31
N ALA A 549 -20.36 -0.63 29.65
CA ALA A 549 -20.49 0.56 28.81
C ALA A 549 -20.01 0.29 27.38
N CYS A 550 -20.65 0.94 26.39
CA CYS A 550 -20.23 0.96 25.00
C CYS A 550 -19.73 2.38 24.66
N PRO A 551 -18.42 2.65 24.78
CA PRO A 551 -17.84 3.94 24.40
C PRO A 551 -17.97 4.24 22.89
N LEU A 552 -18.25 5.50 22.56
CA LEU A 552 -18.34 5.98 21.18
C LEU A 552 -16.97 6.39 20.60
N VAL A 553 -15.93 6.44 21.42
CA VAL A 553 -14.52 6.54 21.01
C VAL A 553 -13.72 5.45 21.71
N VAL A 554 -13.02 4.63 20.92
CA VAL A 554 -12.23 3.49 21.37
C VAL A 554 -10.83 3.58 20.77
N GLY A 555 -9.80 3.62 21.61
CA GLY A 555 -8.40 3.74 21.20
C GLY A 555 -8.10 5.01 20.39
N GLY A 556 -8.89 6.07 20.55
CA GLY A 556 -8.83 7.29 19.72
C GLY A 556 -9.55 7.19 18.37
N ALA A 557 -10.19 6.07 18.04
CA ALA A 557 -11.08 5.93 16.88
C ALA A 557 -12.54 6.22 17.28
N VAL A 558 -13.23 7.12 16.57
CA VAL A 558 -14.68 7.27 16.67
C VAL A 558 -15.34 6.01 16.12
N VAL A 559 -16.22 5.41 16.89
CA VAL A 559 -16.88 4.15 16.56
C VAL A 559 -17.97 4.36 15.51
N TYR A 560 -18.77 5.42 15.63
CA TYR A 560 -19.97 5.67 14.82
C TYR A 560 -19.84 6.91 13.93
N ARG A 561 -20.32 6.83 12.68
CA ARG A 561 -20.38 7.96 11.73
C ARG A 561 -21.76 8.63 11.64
N ASP A 562 -22.79 7.92 12.06
CA ASP A 562 -24.17 8.38 12.31
C ASP A 562 -24.84 7.39 13.29
N ALA A 563 -26.09 7.62 13.69
CA ALA A 563 -26.76 6.78 14.70
C ALA A 563 -27.00 5.31 14.28
N HIS A 564 -26.75 4.95 13.01
CA HIS A 564 -26.96 3.59 12.48
C HIS A 564 -25.67 2.94 11.98
N HIS A 565 -24.62 3.71 11.63
CA HIS A 565 -23.45 3.15 10.96
C HIS A 565 -22.13 3.42 11.70
N LEU A 566 -21.24 2.43 11.65
CA LEU A 566 -19.85 2.57 12.09
C LEU A 566 -19.01 3.44 11.15
N THR A 567 -17.93 4.02 11.66
CA THR A 567 -16.89 4.63 10.84
C THR A 567 -16.09 3.55 10.09
N GLY A 568 -15.62 3.89 8.88
CA GLY A 568 -14.64 3.07 8.16
C GLY A 568 -13.34 2.89 8.92
N THR A 569 -12.94 3.90 9.69
CA THR A 569 -11.78 3.88 10.59
C THR A 569 -11.92 2.80 11.67
N TYR A 570 -13.06 2.71 12.35
CA TYR A 570 -13.25 1.71 13.40
C TYR A 570 -13.37 0.29 12.82
N LEU A 571 -14.15 0.14 11.75
CA LEU A 571 -14.28 -1.11 11.00
C LEU A 571 -12.92 -1.64 10.50
N ALA A 572 -11.99 -0.76 10.11
CA ALA A 572 -10.63 -1.14 9.72
C ALA A 572 -9.72 -1.57 10.89
N SER A 573 -10.03 -1.18 12.13
CA SER A 573 -9.39 -1.77 13.32
C SER A 573 -9.97 -3.14 13.69
N LEU A 574 -11.24 -3.34 13.35
CA LEU A 574 -12.06 -4.51 13.70
C LEU A 574 -11.92 -5.69 12.71
N SER A 575 -11.58 -5.42 11.44
CA SER A 575 -11.64 -6.38 10.32
C SER A 575 -11.02 -7.74 10.64
N SER A 576 -9.77 -7.76 11.09
CA SER A 576 -9.02 -9.02 11.29
C SER A 576 -9.51 -9.82 12.51
N LYS A 577 -10.21 -9.16 13.45
CA LYS A 577 -10.85 -9.85 14.59
C LYS A 577 -12.11 -10.57 14.11
N ILE A 578 -12.95 -9.90 13.33
CA ILE A 578 -14.17 -10.50 12.74
C ILE A 578 -13.81 -11.59 11.74
N MET A 579 -12.80 -11.40 10.88
CA MET A 579 -12.30 -12.47 9.99
C MET A 579 -11.83 -13.71 10.76
N TRP A 580 -11.25 -13.54 11.95
CA TRP A 580 -10.85 -14.67 12.80
C TRP A 580 -12.05 -15.41 13.40
N GLU A 581 -13.08 -14.69 13.87
CA GLU A 581 -14.32 -15.31 14.38
C GLU A 581 -15.12 -16.00 13.26
N LEU A 582 -15.22 -15.38 12.07
CA LEU A 582 -15.83 -16.01 10.89
C LEU A 582 -15.09 -17.31 10.52
N ARG A 583 -13.75 -17.33 10.55
CA ARG A 583 -12.95 -18.56 10.33
C ARG A 583 -13.09 -19.61 11.43
N ARG A 584 -13.64 -19.27 12.60
CA ARG A 584 -14.00 -20.23 13.67
C ARG A 584 -15.42 -20.75 13.50
N ALA A 585 -16.36 -19.90 13.08
CA ALA A 585 -17.75 -20.27 12.81
C ALA A 585 -17.89 -21.21 11.59
N VAL A 586 -16.98 -21.12 10.62
CA VAL A 586 -16.90 -21.97 9.41
C VAL A 586 -16.23 -23.34 9.68
N ARG A 587 -15.94 -23.69 10.94
CA ARG A 587 -15.32 -24.95 11.36
C ARG A 587 -16.22 -25.76 12.30
#